data_AF-A0A918RBG7-F1
#
_entry.id   AF-A0A918RBG7-F1
#
_cell.length_a   1.000
_cell.length_b   1.000
_cell.length_c   1.000
_cell.angle_alpha   90.00
_cell.angle_beta   90.00
_cell.angle_gamma   90.00
#
_symmetry.space_group_name_H-M   'P 1'
#
loop_
_entity.id
_entity.type
_entity.pdbx_description
1 polymer ?
#
loop_
_entity_poly.entity_id
_entity_poly.type
_entity_poly.pdbx_seq_one_letter_code
_entity_poly.pdbx_strand_id
1 'polypeptide(L)'
;MVVKRSGVTEPFSRTKVINGVRKACQGRPVTEDALALLGQRVEEAVRASGSAEVAAHDVGLAILGPLRELDLVAYLRFASVYKAFDSLEDFEAAIAELREVTRRPTADAGDAEGAGNGESGSAGGEEAVAGRTEEGGGPGGTAQLSQPARAAD
;
A
#
# COMPACT_ATOMS: atom_id res chain seq x y z
N MET A 1 15.37 -12.73 -4.60
CA MET A 1 15.80 -13.70 -3.56
C MET A 1 16.01 -12.96 -2.25
N VAL A 2 15.97 -13.65 -1.11
CA VAL A 2 16.29 -13.11 0.22
C VAL A 2 17.58 -13.73 0.71
N VAL A 3 18.56 -12.88 1.02
CA VAL A 3 19.86 -13.30 1.57
C VAL A 3 19.78 -13.32 3.09
N LYS A 4 20.02 -14.47 3.71
CA LYS A 4 20.05 -14.62 5.18
C LYS A 4 21.37 -14.16 5.75
N ARG A 5 21.40 -13.92 7.07
CA ARG A 5 22.63 -13.62 7.82
C ARG A 5 23.70 -14.71 7.67
N SER A 6 23.28 -15.96 7.46
CA SER A 6 24.18 -17.09 7.19
C SER A 6 24.80 -17.08 5.79
N GLY A 7 24.42 -16.15 4.91
CA GLY A 7 24.80 -16.12 3.49
C GLY A 7 23.93 -16.99 2.59
N VAL A 8 23.03 -17.81 3.14
CA VAL A 8 22.11 -18.64 2.36
C VAL A 8 21.05 -17.76 1.70
N THR A 9 20.78 -18.00 0.42
CA THR A 9 19.73 -17.33 -0.35
C THR A 9 18.50 -18.21 -0.51
N GLU A 10 17.31 -17.63 -0.35
CA GLU A 10 16.05 -18.34 -0.58
C GLU A 10 15.00 -17.45 -1.28
N PRO A 11 13.93 -18.02 -1.86
CA PRO A 11 12.80 -17.23 -2.34
C PRO A 11 12.16 -16.42 -1.21
N PHE A 12 11.68 -15.22 -1.55
CA PHE A 12 10.84 -14.45 -0.61
C PHE A 12 9.58 -15.25 -0.26
N SER A 13 9.16 -15.19 1.01
CA SER A 13 7.98 -15.90 1.49
C SER A 13 7.14 -14.99 2.39
N ARG A 14 5.93 -14.66 1.93
CA ARG A 14 4.93 -13.93 2.73
C ARG A 14 4.62 -14.65 4.04
N THR A 15 4.52 -15.97 4.03
CA THR A 15 4.28 -16.77 5.23
C THR A 15 5.35 -16.55 6.30
N LYS A 16 6.64 -16.42 5.90
CA LYS A 16 7.72 -16.12 6.85
C LYS A 16 7.62 -14.71 7.42
N VAL A 17 7.19 -13.73 6.62
CA VAL A 17 6.90 -12.36 7.08
C VAL A 17 5.80 -12.37 8.13
N ILE A 18 4.65 -12.98 7.81
CA ILE A 18 3.49 -13.08 8.71
C ILE A 18 3.88 -13.75 10.03
N ASN A 19 4.59 -14.89 9.96
CA ASN A 19 5.05 -15.60 11.14
C ASN A 19 6.00 -14.75 12.00
N GLY A 20 6.88 -13.96 11.39
CA GLY A 20 7.78 -13.04 12.10
C GLY A 20 7.02 -11.92 12.83
N VAL A 21 5.96 -11.40 12.22
CA VAL A 21 5.13 -10.32 12.79
C VAL A 21 4.18 -10.82 13.87
N ARG A 22 3.65 -12.04 13.73
CA ARG A 22 2.64 -12.60 14.64
C ARG A 22 3.05 -12.54 16.12
N LYS A 23 4.34 -12.74 16.42
CA LYS A 23 4.84 -12.65 17.80
C LYS A 23 4.70 -11.22 18.38
N ALA A 24 4.95 -10.19 17.58
CA ALA A 24 4.81 -8.80 18.01
C ALA A 24 3.34 -8.41 18.25
N CYS A 25 2.42 -9.01 17.48
CA CYS A 25 0.98 -8.79 17.57
C CYS A 25 0.27 -9.57 18.70
N GLN A 26 0.97 -10.38 19.50
CA GLN A 26 0.34 -11.18 20.56
C GLN A 26 -0.42 -10.29 21.57
N GLY A 27 -1.68 -10.64 21.83
CA GLY A 27 -2.58 -9.91 22.73
C GLY A 27 -3.04 -8.55 22.19
N ARG A 28 -2.84 -8.26 20.90
CA ARG A 28 -3.32 -7.05 20.23
C ARG A 28 -4.56 -7.37 19.37
N PRO A 29 -5.43 -6.39 19.11
CA PRO A 29 -6.62 -6.57 18.25
C PRO A 29 -6.23 -6.57 16.76
N VAL A 30 -5.39 -7.53 16.34
CA VAL A 30 -4.92 -7.67 14.96
C VAL A 30 -5.46 -8.97 14.39
N THR A 31 -6.20 -8.90 13.28
CA THR A 31 -6.79 -10.08 12.62
C THR A 31 -5.79 -10.75 11.69
N GLU A 32 -6.04 -12.03 11.38
CA GLU A 32 -5.22 -12.78 10.41
C GLU A 32 -5.32 -12.16 9.00
N ASP A 33 -6.49 -11.61 8.61
CA ASP A 33 -6.64 -10.90 7.33
C ASP A 33 -5.79 -9.64 7.27
N ALA A 34 -5.69 -8.89 8.38
CA ALA A 34 -4.82 -7.72 8.46
C ALA A 34 -3.34 -8.10 8.37
N LEU A 35 -2.93 -9.23 8.97
CA LEU A 35 -1.58 -9.77 8.81
C LEU A 35 -1.31 -10.22 7.36
N ALA A 36 -2.29 -10.82 6.69
CA ALA A 36 -2.18 -11.21 5.30
C ALA A 36 -1.98 -9.99 4.39
N LEU A 37 -2.76 -8.92 4.60
CA LEU A 37 -2.62 -7.65 3.89
C LEU A 37 -1.26 -6.99 4.16
N LEU A 38 -0.79 -7.00 5.41
CA LEU A 38 0.56 -6.55 5.75
C LEU A 38 1.62 -7.34 4.96
N GLY A 39 1.50 -8.67 4.94
CA GLY A 39 2.42 -9.54 4.20
C GLY A 39 2.44 -9.22 2.69
N GLN A 40 1.29 -8.90 2.11
CA GLN A 40 1.20 -8.44 0.71
C GLN A 40 1.91 -7.10 0.51
N ARG A 41 1.66 -6.09 1.35
CA ARG A 41 2.31 -4.78 1.24
C ARG A 41 3.83 -4.86 1.35
N VAL A 42 4.33 -5.75 2.22
CA VAL A 42 5.78 -6.01 2.34
C VAL A 42 6.33 -6.66 1.07
N GLU A 43 5.62 -7.63 0.49
CA GLU A 43 6.03 -8.23 -0.79
C GLU A 43 6.10 -7.18 -1.91
N GLU A 44 5.09 -6.32 -2.00
CA GLU A 44 5.04 -5.23 -2.97
C GLU A 44 6.21 -4.25 -2.78
N ALA A 45 6.51 -3.84 -1.54
CA ALA A 45 7.64 -2.97 -1.24
C ALA A 45 8.99 -3.62 -1.61
N VAL A 46 9.17 -4.90 -1.28
CA VAL A 46 10.37 -5.65 -1.64
C VAL A 46 10.51 -5.77 -3.16
N ARG A 47 9.42 -6.02 -3.88
CA ARG A 47 9.42 -6.10 -5.35
C ARG A 47 9.71 -4.74 -6.00
N ALA A 48 9.11 -3.67 -5.48
CA ALA A 48 9.28 -2.30 -5.97
C ALA A 48 10.72 -1.79 -5.83
N SER A 49 11.53 -2.38 -4.93
CA SER A 49 12.95 -2.06 -4.82
C SER A 49 13.76 -2.36 -6.08
N GLY A 50 13.27 -3.25 -6.96
CA GLY A 50 13.97 -3.67 -8.18
C GLY A 50 15.20 -4.54 -7.95
N SER A 51 15.52 -4.86 -6.70
CA SER A 51 16.70 -5.63 -6.32
C SER A 51 16.51 -7.13 -6.59
N ALA A 52 17.47 -7.73 -7.30
CA ALA A 52 17.48 -9.18 -7.54
C ALA A 52 17.63 -9.97 -6.22
N GLU A 53 18.39 -9.41 -5.27
CA GLU A 53 18.63 -9.96 -3.95
C GLU A 53 18.40 -8.91 -2.88
N VAL A 54 17.68 -9.28 -1.81
CA VAL A 54 17.35 -8.38 -0.70
C VAL A 54 17.80 -9.02 0.60
N ALA A 55 18.47 -8.28 1.48
CA ALA A 55 18.89 -8.83 2.76
C ALA A 55 17.66 -9.12 3.64
N ALA A 56 17.72 -10.19 4.43
CA ALA A 56 16.64 -10.51 5.37
C ALA A 56 16.40 -9.38 6.40
N HIS A 57 17.44 -8.62 6.72
CA HIS A 57 17.33 -7.43 7.55
C HIS A 57 16.45 -6.36 6.89
N ASP A 58 16.67 -6.07 5.61
CA ASP A 58 15.89 -5.07 4.86
C ASP A 58 14.42 -5.48 4.72
N VAL A 59 14.15 -6.78 4.56
CA VAL A 59 12.77 -7.30 4.64
C VAL A 59 12.15 -7.02 6.00
N GLY A 60 12.93 -7.17 7.08
CA GLY A 60 12.52 -6.80 8.44
C GLY A 60 12.21 -5.31 8.58
N LEU A 61 13.02 -4.44 7.98
CA LEU A 61 12.77 -3.00 7.97
C LEU A 61 11.53 -2.64 7.14
N ALA A 62 11.28 -3.32 6.02
CA ALA A 62 10.10 -3.11 5.18
C ALA A 62 8.78 -3.44 5.89
N ILE A 63 8.81 -4.30 6.92
CA ILE A 63 7.64 -4.61 7.77
C ILE A 63 7.22 -3.42 8.63
N LEU A 64 8.18 -2.59 9.06
CA LEU A 64 7.95 -1.55 10.06
C LEU A 64 6.92 -0.50 9.61
N GLY A 65 6.92 -0.12 8.33
CA GLY A 65 5.96 0.85 7.80
C GLY A 65 4.50 0.35 7.92
N PRO A 66 4.14 -0.74 7.23
CA PRO A 66 2.79 -1.33 7.33
C PRO A 66 2.40 -1.72 8.76
N LEU A 67 3.34 -2.20 9.58
CA LEU A 67 3.06 -2.56 10.96
C LEU A 67 2.75 -1.34 11.84
N ARG A 68 3.41 -0.20 11.60
CA ARG A 68 3.14 1.07 12.30
C ARG A 68 1.71 1.53 12.07
N GLU A 69 1.23 1.42 10.85
CA GLU A 69 -0.16 1.77 10.49
C GLU A 69 -1.16 0.78 11.09
N LEU A 70 -0.79 -0.50 11.19
CA LEU A 70 -1.64 -1.56 11.71
C LEU A 70 -1.79 -1.52 13.24
N ASP A 71 -0.69 -1.44 13.98
CA ASP A 71 -0.69 -1.35 15.45
C ASP A 71 0.63 -0.79 15.99
N LEU A 72 0.55 0.35 16.67
CA LEU A 72 1.70 1.07 17.22
C LEU A 72 2.48 0.28 18.28
N VAL A 73 1.79 -0.55 19.08
CA VAL A 73 2.44 -1.33 20.15
C VAL A 73 3.18 -2.53 19.56
N ALA A 74 2.57 -3.21 18.60
CA ALA A 74 3.21 -4.28 17.83
C ALA A 74 4.41 -3.73 17.06
N TYR A 75 4.29 -2.54 16.46
CA TYR A 75 5.42 -1.84 15.85
C TYR A 75 6.57 -1.64 16.84
N LEU A 76 6.33 -1.09 18.04
CA LEU A 76 7.39 -0.87 19.02
C LEU A 76 8.09 -2.17 19.43
N ARG A 77 7.31 -3.24 19.67
CA ARG A 77 7.85 -4.58 20.01
C ARG A 77 8.69 -5.18 18.90
N PHE A 78 8.32 -4.94 17.64
CA PHE A 78 9.06 -5.44 16.49
C PHE A 78 10.29 -4.59 16.22
N ALA A 79 10.15 -3.27 16.28
CA ALA A 79 11.21 -2.28 16.08
C ALA A 79 12.35 -2.47 17.08
N SER A 80 12.05 -2.80 18.34
CA SER A 80 13.09 -2.98 19.36
C SER A 80 14.11 -4.07 19.00
N VAL A 81 13.69 -5.09 18.24
CA VAL A 81 14.59 -6.15 17.77
C VAL A 81 15.30 -5.74 16.47
N TYR A 82 14.54 -5.23 15.49
CA TYR A 82 15.09 -4.99 14.15
C TYR A 82 15.88 -3.70 14.01
N LYS A 83 15.63 -2.70 14.86
CA LYS A 83 16.42 -1.47 14.97
C LYS A 83 17.44 -1.53 16.11
N ALA A 84 17.61 -2.69 16.75
CA ALA A 84 18.55 -2.93 17.85
C ALA A 84 18.43 -1.87 18.97
N PHE A 85 17.25 -1.77 19.59
CA PHE A 85 17.08 -0.90 20.74
C PHE A 85 17.82 -1.51 21.93
N ASP A 86 18.83 -0.81 22.42
CA ASP A 86 19.69 -1.26 23.51
C ASP A 86 19.54 -0.35 24.76
N SER A 87 18.79 0.75 24.65
CA SER A 87 18.64 1.77 25.68
C SER A 87 17.19 2.25 25.84
N LEU A 88 16.89 2.93 26.96
CA LEU A 88 15.58 3.55 27.16
C LEU A 88 15.36 4.70 26.16
N GLU A 89 16.44 5.40 25.83
CA GLU A 89 16.50 6.51 24.90
C GLU A 89 16.04 6.09 23.49
N ASP A 90 16.35 4.86 23.06
CA ASP A 90 15.87 4.32 21.77
C ASP A 90 14.34 4.18 21.75
N PHE A 91 13.75 3.73 22.86
CA PHE A 91 12.30 3.67 23.00
C PHE A 91 11.68 5.06 23.04
N GLU A 92 12.29 6.00 23.77
CA GLU A 92 11.82 7.38 23.84
C GLU A 92 11.81 8.04 22.46
N ALA A 93 12.89 7.89 21.69
CA ALA A 93 13.00 8.39 20.32
C ALA A 93 11.91 7.78 19.42
N ALA A 94 11.71 6.47 19.48
CA ALA A 94 10.67 5.79 18.71
C ALA A 94 9.26 6.27 19.11
N ILE A 95 8.98 6.42 20.40
CA ILE A 95 7.69 6.93 20.89
C ILE A 95 7.46 8.38 20.45
N ALA A 96 8.49 9.22 20.49
CA ALA A 96 8.42 10.59 20.02
C ALA A 96 8.04 10.63 18.53
N GLU A 97 8.69 9.82 17.69
CA GLU A 97 8.36 9.68 16.27
C GLU A 97 6.88 9.27 16.07
N LEU A 98 6.41 8.27 16.81
CA LEU A 98 5.01 7.80 16.71
C LEU A 98 4.00 8.88 17.11
N ARG A 99 4.31 9.69 18.13
CA ARG A 99 3.42 10.79 18.55
C ARG A 99 3.25 11.84 17.47
N GLU A 100 4.31 12.15 16.72
CA GLU A 100 4.22 13.10 15.59
C GLU A 100 3.42 12.54 14.42
N VAL A 101 3.55 11.24 14.13
CA VAL A 101 2.75 10.57 13.10
C VAL A 101 1.26 10.59 13.47
N THR A 102 0.91 10.26 14.72
CA THR A 102 -0.49 10.26 15.17
C THR A 102 -1.10 11.65 15.26
N ARG A 103 -0.30 12.69 15.55
CA ARG A 103 -0.79 14.08 15.64
C ARG A 103 -1.15 14.67 14.28
N ARG A 104 -0.60 14.14 13.18
CA ARG A 104 -0.94 14.56 11.82
C ARG A 104 -2.24 13.84 11.45
N PRO A 105 -3.41 14.48 11.53
CA PRO A 105 -4.64 13.82 11.10
C PRO A 105 -4.48 13.54 9.61
N THR A 106 -4.89 12.37 9.16
CA THR A 106 -5.10 12.08 7.75
C THR A 106 -6.15 13.08 7.23
N ALA A 107 -5.70 14.22 6.73
CA ALA A 107 -6.55 15.32 6.24
C ALA A 107 -7.28 14.98 4.92
N ASP A 108 -7.42 13.69 4.60
CA ASP A 108 -7.94 13.18 3.32
C ASP A 108 -8.79 11.91 3.54
N ALA A 109 -9.66 11.95 4.54
CA ALA A 109 -10.74 10.98 4.71
C ALA A 109 -12.08 11.70 4.97
N GLY A 110 -12.27 12.83 4.30
CA GLY A 110 -13.56 13.48 4.14
C GLY A 110 -14.19 13.06 2.81
N ASP A 111 -15.52 12.98 2.81
CA ASP A 111 -16.41 12.86 1.65
C ASP A 111 -16.74 11.44 1.15
N ALA A 112 -17.56 10.74 1.94
CA ALA A 112 -18.62 9.87 1.39
C ALA A 112 -19.78 9.67 2.38
N GLU A 113 -20.42 10.77 2.83
CA GLU A 113 -21.79 10.71 3.39
C GLU A 113 -22.62 11.87 2.83
N GLY A 114 -23.71 11.55 2.15
CA GLY A 114 -24.80 12.51 1.91
C GLY A 114 -25.23 12.70 0.45
N ALA A 115 -26.04 11.79 -0.08
CA ALA A 115 -27.08 12.15 -1.05
C ALA A 115 -28.33 11.30 -0.79
N GLY A 116 -29.14 11.77 0.16
CA GLY A 116 -30.55 11.43 0.23
C GLY A 116 -31.37 12.50 -0.49
N ASN A 117 -32.31 12.05 -1.32
CA ASN A 117 -33.68 12.54 -1.62
C ASN A 117 -34.01 12.02 -3.03
N GLY A 118 -35.19 11.55 -3.42
CA GLY A 118 -36.53 11.57 -2.87
C GLY A 118 -37.49 11.29 -4.04
N GLU A 119 -38.63 10.70 -3.74
CA GLU A 119 -39.90 10.75 -4.49
C GLU A 119 -40.10 10.05 -5.86
N SER A 120 -40.92 9.00 -5.77
CA SER A 120 -42.08 8.62 -6.59
C SER A 120 -42.30 9.22 -7.99
N GLY A 121 -42.53 8.33 -8.97
CA GLY A 121 -43.19 8.68 -10.22
C GLY A 121 -43.34 7.50 -11.18
N SER A 122 -44.55 6.94 -11.21
CA SER A 122 -45.18 6.06 -12.22
C SER A 122 -44.43 5.72 -13.53
N ALA A 123 -44.31 4.42 -13.82
CA ALA A 123 -44.17 3.86 -15.18
C ALA A 123 -45.02 2.57 -15.24
N GLY A 124 -46.01 2.36 -16.11
CA GLY A 124 -46.37 3.08 -17.33
C GLY A 124 -45.75 2.43 -18.57
N GLY A 125 -46.19 1.22 -18.92
CA GLY A 125 -46.26 0.69 -20.30
C GLY A 125 -44.96 0.47 -21.08
N GLU A 126 -44.49 -0.78 -21.10
CA GLU A 126 -43.74 -1.33 -22.23
C GLU A 126 -44.73 -1.70 -23.35
N GLU A 127 -44.57 -1.14 -24.55
CA GLU A 127 -44.57 -1.93 -25.79
C GLU A 127 -44.05 -1.14 -27.01
N ALA A 128 -43.00 -1.70 -27.60
CA ALA A 128 -42.78 -1.93 -29.03
C ALA A 128 -42.63 -0.74 -30.02
N VAL A 129 -41.44 -0.69 -30.61
CA VAL A 129 -41.15 -1.07 -32.02
C VAL A 129 -40.42 -0.02 -32.89
N ALA A 130 -39.32 -0.51 -33.47
CA ALA A 130 -38.72 -0.25 -34.78
C ALA A 130 -38.37 1.17 -35.24
N GLY A 131 -37.13 1.30 -35.73
CA GLY A 131 -36.92 2.07 -36.95
C GLY A 131 -35.52 2.62 -37.20
N ARG A 132 -34.68 1.81 -37.85
CA ARG A 132 -33.81 2.17 -38.99
C ARG A 132 -32.68 3.20 -38.79
N THR A 133 -31.48 2.65 -38.82
CA THR A 133 -30.31 2.99 -39.67
C THR A 133 -30.37 4.30 -40.48
N GLU A 134 -29.38 5.17 -40.31
CA GLU A 134 -28.69 5.85 -41.42
C GLU A 134 -27.19 6.02 -41.10
N GLU A 135 -26.38 5.67 -42.10
CA GLU A 135 -24.93 5.81 -42.16
C GLU A 135 -24.50 7.22 -42.60
N GLY A 136 -23.24 7.56 -42.30
CA GLY A 136 -22.48 8.62 -42.95
C GLY A 136 -21.58 9.32 -41.92
N GLY A 137 -20.26 9.33 -41.99
CA GLY A 137 -19.36 9.20 -43.12
C GLY A 137 -18.34 10.35 -43.01
N GLY A 138 -17.04 10.05 -43.03
CA GLY A 138 -16.03 11.08 -43.27
C GLY A 138 -14.80 11.04 -42.35
N PRO A 139 -13.62 10.63 -42.87
CA PRO A 139 -12.34 10.70 -42.17
C PRO A 139 -11.60 12.01 -42.48
N GLY A 140 -10.78 12.46 -41.53
CA GLY A 140 -9.77 13.49 -41.75
C GLY A 140 -8.84 13.47 -40.54
N GLY A 141 -7.51 13.45 -40.65
CA GLY A 141 -6.67 13.80 -41.78
C GLY A 141 -5.47 14.54 -41.23
N THR A 142 -4.34 13.82 -41.16
CA THR A 142 -2.97 14.26 -41.46
C THR A 142 -2.25 15.31 -40.59
N ALA A 143 -1.04 14.87 -40.21
CA ALA A 143 0.24 15.61 -40.21
C ALA A 143 0.45 16.66 -39.09
N GLN A 144 1.66 17.02 -38.65
CA GLN A 144 2.96 17.01 -39.33
C GLN A 144 4.09 17.25 -38.29
N LEU A 145 5.20 16.52 -38.47
CA LEU A 145 6.63 16.92 -38.37
C LEU A 145 7.24 17.66 -37.15
N SER A 146 8.41 17.11 -36.76
CA SER A 146 9.74 17.78 -36.56
C SER A 146 9.92 18.73 -35.36
N GLN A 147 11.05 18.80 -34.65
CA GLN A 147 12.41 18.21 -34.66
C GLN A 147 13.12 18.65 -33.32
N PRO A 148 14.40 18.25 -33.05
CA PRO A 148 15.03 18.30 -31.72
C PRO A 148 16.03 19.45 -31.49
N ALA A 149 16.64 19.41 -30.27
CA ALA A 149 17.95 19.92 -29.86
C ALA A 149 18.05 21.35 -29.28
N ARG A 150 18.55 21.44 -28.04
CA ARG A 150 19.55 22.45 -27.65
C ARG A 150 20.47 21.94 -26.53
N ALA A 151 21.76 21.96 -26.84
CA ALA A 151 22.87 22.02 -25.89
C ALA A 151 23.23 23.49 -25.62
N ALA A 152 23.69 23.78 -24.41
CA ALA A 152 24.47 24.94 -23.94
C ALA A 152 24.46 24.82 -22.39
N ASP A 153 25.53 25.03 -21.62
CA ASP A 153 26.89 25.54 -21.82
C ASP A 153 27.72 24.99 -20.64
#